data_AF-R2QPI6-F1
#
_entry.id   AF-R2QPI6-F1
#
_cell.length_a   1.000
_cell.length_b   1.000
_cell.length_c   1.000
_cell.angle_alpha   90.00
_cell.angle_beta   90.00
_cell.angle_gamma   90.00
#
_symmetry.space_group_name_H-M   'P 1'
#
loop_
_entity.id
_entity.type
_entity.pdbx_description
1 polymer ?
#
loop_
_entity_poly.entity_id
_entity_poly.type
_entity_poly.pdbx_seq_one_letter_code
_entity_poly.pdbx_strand_id
1 'polypeptide(L)'
;MKSISLKSTVTKAVILGALIAPTVLPLAAHANEGSSVVATENAKQVNTFEQLKAALADASVSAIEVTGDITFPRAITGVPIRDVKMYSTTGAKIDLGKHYIHGKISSKEKGTFTLEGVEVVGYRKLATFFKGSNGWDFVSKDNTFDGETLVQLNNGTLTFEGTNTIDAEDEIGWVAHVVFKEGSELNGIAANSGHDRSAFKFKGTYENGWQGTVTVESTASVILNVKNQARSAFNGKINQINLQSDSRLKIETEGTGLAFDKSIHHKTAPVLNVGENADLDIHSKGASKGIKPTIDLAQPGSQINVAKGAYVYITGEGTQGIVFSAPGSSINVNEVVEFELGNKTLGSPVFSTKKNQGNLTFAFQNQDKIEAYSDYNTLTKEWSVTEATTSIANGSTQSVDSAVADFNSEFQVQNFGRIIITQPTT
;
A
#
# COMPACT_ATOMS: atom_id res chain seq x y z
N MET A 1 -28.68 -21.12 -60.84
CA MET A 1 -27.22 -21.26 -60.99
C MET A 1 -26.59 -19.96 -60.49
N LYS A 2 -25.74 -19.87 -59.46
CA LYS A 2 -24.91 -20.83 -58.73
C LYS A 2 -24.95 -20.46 -57.24
N SER A 3 -25.08 -21.44 -56.36
CA SER A 3 -24.76 -21.29 -54.94
C SER A 3 -23.24 -21.36 -54.78
N ILE A 4 -22.67 -20.48 -53.95
CA ILE A 4 -21.26 -20.56 -53.56
C ILE A 4 -21.25 -20.94 -52.08
N SER A 5 -20.95 -22.21 -51.84
CA SER A 5 -20.59 -22.77 -50.54
C SER A 5 -19.09 -22.55 -50.33
N LEU A 6 -18.71 -21.86 -49.26
CA LEU A 6 -17.32 -21.81 -48.79
C LEU A 6 -17.19 -22.73 -47.57
N LYS A 7 -16.57 -23.88 -47.80
CA LYS A 7 -16.11 -24.82 -46.77
C LYS A 7 -14.89 -24.22 -46.07
N SER A 8 -14.95 -24.02 -44.75
CA SER A 8 -13.76 -23.72 -43.95
C SER A 8 -12.94 -25.01 -43.77
N THR A 9 -11.67 -24.94 -44.16
CA THR A 9 -10.68 -25.99 -43.87
C THR A 9 -9.68 -25.36 -42.90
N VAL A 10 -9.71 -25.76 -41.62
CA VAL A 10 -8.73 -25.31 -40.62
C VAL A 10 -7.53 -26.24 -40.71
N THR A 11 -6.44 -25.75 -41.28
CA THR A 11 -5.14 -26.43 -41.23
C THR A 11 -4.40 -25.93 -39.99
N LYS A 12 -4.14 -26.82 -39.03
CA LYS A 12 -3.25 -26.56 -37.90
C LYS A 12 -1.82 -26.40 -38.42
N ALA A 13 -1.22 -25.24 -38.20
CA ALA A 13 0.22 -25.05 -38.25
C ALA A 13 0.71 -24.62 -36.88
N VAL A 14 1.49 -25.48 -36.25
CA VAL A 14 2.27 -25.22 -35.04
C VAL A 14 3.55 -24.53 -35.49
N ILE A 15 3.82 -23.31 -35.01
CA ILE A 15 5.17 -22.73 -35.02
C ILE A 15 5.41 -22.03 -33.68
N LEU A 16 6.40 -22.58 -32.95
CA LEU A 16 7.11 -22.01 -31.81
C LEU A 16 7.77 -20.68 -32.19
N GLY A 17 7.62 -19.67 -31.36
CA GLY A 17 8.34 -18.41 -31.48
C GLY A 17 7.94 -17.43 -30.37
N ALA A 18 8.52 -17.60 -29.19
CA ALA A 18 8.33 -16.70 -28.06
C ALA A 18 8.94 -15.33 -28.38
N LEU A 19 8.10 -14.34 -28.68
CA LEU A 19 8.42 -12.92 -28.62
C LEU A 19 7.84 -12.38 -27.32
N ILE A 20 8.71 -11.94 -26.43
CA ILE A 20 8.36 -11.27 -25.17
C ILE A 20 7.91 -9.86 -25.52
N ALA A 21 6.61 -9.65 -25.62
CA ALA A 21 6.00 -8.32 -25.65
C ALA A 21 5.65 -7.91 -24.19
N PRO A 22 5.87 -6.65 -23.79
CA PRO A 22 5.36 -6.17 -22.51
C PRO A 22 3.84 -6.17 -22.58
N THR A 23 3.21 -7.06 -21.82
CA THR A 23 1.76 -7.08 -21.63
C THR A 23 1.35 -5.80 -20.90
N VAL A 24 0.95 -4.79 -21.67
CA VAL A 24 0.10 -3.72 -21.18
C VAL A 24 -1.25 -4.38 -20.90
N LEU A 25 -1.51 -4.72 -19.63
CA LEU A 25 -2.82 -5.21 -19.22
C LEU A 25 -3.85 -4.11 -19.54
N PRO A 26 -4.89 -4.39 -20.34
CA PRO A 26 -5.99 -3.48 -20.49
C PRO A 26 -6.68 -3.38 -19.13
N LEU A 27 -6.89 -2.15 -18.67
CA LEU A 27 -7.74 -1.80 -17.55
C LEU A 27 -9.17 -2.25 -17.91
N ALA A 28 -9.51 -3.49 -17.55
CA ALA A 28 -10.88 -3.97 -17.67
C ALA A 28 -11.72 -3.19 -16.65
N ALA A 29 -12.72 -2.46 -17.15
CA ALA A 29 -13.76 -1.87 -16.32
C ALA A 29 -14.34 -2.98 -15.43
N HIS A 30 -14.07 -2.90 -14.14
CA HIS A 30 -14.65 -3.81 -13.17
C HIS A 30 -16.13 -3.47 -13.07
N ALA A 31 -16.97 -4.35 -13.59
CA ALA A 31 -18.38 -4.33 -13.26
C ALA A 31 -18.48 -4.64 -11.77
N ASN A 32 -18.75 -3.60 -10.96
CA ASN A 32 -19.08 -3.73 -9.55
C ASN A 32 -20.24 -4.74 -9.43
N GLU A 33 -19.98 -5.91 -8.86
CA GLU A 33 -21.07 -6.68 -8.25
C GLU A 33 -21.65 -5.79 -7.15
N GLY A 34 -22.95 -5.47 -7.29
CA GLY A 34 -23.56 -4.35 -6.58
C GLY A 34 -23.36 -4.46 -5.08
N SER A 35 -22.61 -3.51 -4.50
CA SER A 35 -22.60 -3.34 -3.05
C SER A 35 -24.03 -3.02 -2.60
N SER A 36 -24.55 -3.83 -1.68
CA SER A 36 -25.86 -3.61 -1.08
C SER A 36 -25.74 -2.54 0.02
N VAL A 37 -25.89 -1.28 -0.38
CA VAL A 37 -25.96 -0.16 0.56
C VAL A 37 -27.23 -0.27 1.39
N VAL A 38 -27.09 -0.39 2.71
CA VAL A 38 -28.24 -0.54 3.62
C VAL A 38 -28.78 0.83 4.01
N ALA A 39 -30.03 1.09 3.64
CA ALA A 39 -30.75 2.30 4.03
C ALA A 39 -30.86 2.41 5.56
N THR A 40 -30.68 3.63 6.07
CA THR A 40 -30.81 3.94 7.50
C THR A 40 -32.17 4.57 7.76
N GLU A 41 -32.91 4.07 8.74
CA GLU A 41 -34.20 4.65 9.14
C GLU A 41 -34.04 6.14 9.50
N ASN A 42 -34.97 6.98 9.07
CA ASN A 42 -34.98 8.43 9.28
C ASN A 42 -33.83 9.21 8.62
N ALA A 43 -33.13 8.65 7.63
CA ALA A 43 -32.13 9.39 6.88
C ALA A 43 -32.72 10.65 6.21
N LYS A 44 -31.99 11.77 6.30
CA LYS A 44 -32.37 12.99 5.61
C LYS A 44 -32.08 12.82 4.11
N GLN A 45 -33.13 12.72 3.29
CA GLN A 45 -32.98 12.63 1.85
C GLN A 45 -32.59 13.98 1.23
N VAL A 46 -31.60 13.96 0.34
CA VAL A 46 -31.09 15.13 -0.37
C VAL A 46 -30.84 14.79 -1.84
N ASN A 47 -31.16 15.71 -2.75
CA ASN A 47 -30.90 15.61 -4.19
C ASN A 47 -30.37 16.92 -4.79
N THR A 48 -30.02 17.90 -3.96
CA THR A 48 -29.44 19.17 -4.38
C THR A 48 -28.35 19.61 -3.41
N PHE A 49 -27.45 20.47 -3.90
CA PHE A 49 -26.38 21.03 -3.09
C PHE A 49 -26.88 21.75 -1.83
N GLU A 50 -27.93 22.58 -1.93
CA GLU A 50 -28.40 23.36 -0.77
C GLU A 50 -29.08 22.47 0.29
N GLN A 51 -29.74 21.39 -0.11
CA GLN A 51 -30.26 20.39 0.84
C GLN A 51 -29.12 19.63 1.53
N LEU A 52 -28.11 19.19 0.79
CA LEU A 52 -26.94 18.52 1.36
C LEU A 52 -26.22 19.45 2.34
N LYS A 53 -26.00 20.71 1.95
CA LYS A 53 -25.39 21.72 2.82
C LYS A 53 -26.19 21.94 4.10
N ALA A 54 -27.52 22.05 4.01
CA ALA A 54 -28.38 22.20 5.18
C ALA A 54 -28.32 20.97 6.10
N ALA A 55 -28.38 19.77 5.52
CA ALA A 55 -28.30 18.51 6.27
C ALA A 55 -26.93 18.31 6.94
N LEU A 56 -25.85 18.73 6.28
CA LEU A 56 -24.51 18.72 6.87
C LEU A 56 -24.35 19.76 7.99
N ALA A 57 -24.96 20.94 7.86
CA ALA A 57 -24.88 21.99 8.88
C ALA A 57 -25.69 21.68 10.15
N ASP A 58 -26.73 20.85 10.06
CA ASP A 58 -27.56 20.43 11.19
C ASP A 58 -26.83 19.36 12.02
N ALA A 59 -26.53 19.68 13.28
CA ALA A 59 -25.83 18.79 14.20
C ALA A 59 -26.68 17.59 14.67
N SER A 60 -28.01 17.66 14.52
CA SER A 60 -28.94 16.61 14.94
C SER A 60 -29.13 15.51 13.90
N VAL A 61 -28.82 15.79 12.63
CA VAL A 61 -28.83 14.79 11.58
C VAL A 61 -27.70 13.79 11.86
N SER A 62 -27.91 12.50 11.64
CA SER A 62 -26.87 11.46 11.75
C SER A 62 -26.74 10.63 10.47
N ALA A 63 -27.77 10.64 9.62
CA ALA A 63 -27.78 9.93 8.33
C ALA A 63 -28.34 10.83 7.22
N ILE A 64 -27.67 10.81 6.06
CA ILE A 64 -28.02 11.57 4.85
C ILE A 64 -28.04 10.59 3.68
N GLU A 65 -29.19 10.50 3.00
CA GLU A 65 -29.31 9.70 1.77
C GLU A 65 -29.24 10.64 0.56
N VAL A 66 -28.26 10.42 -0.31
CA VAL A 66 -28.11 11.13 -1.58
C VAL A 66 -28.89 10.37 -2.64
N THR A 67 -30.05 10.91 -3.02
CA THR A 67 -31.01 10.23 -3.91
C THR A 67 -30.83 10.58 -5.40
N GLY A 68 -29.92 11.51 -5.72
CA GLY A 68 -29.54 11.86 -7.09
C GLY A 68 -28.25 12.66 -7.13
N ASP A 69 -27.72 12.86 -8.34
CA ASP A 69 -26.44 13.53 -8.56
C ASP A 69 -26.40 14.96 -8.02
N ILE A 70 -25.29 15.35 -7.40
CA ILE A 70 -25.09 16.68 -6.81
C ILE A 70 -23.79 17.29 -7.34
N THR A 71 -23.89 18.44 -8.02
CA THR A 71 -22.73 19.27 -8.38
C THR A 71 -22.52 20.37 -7.35
N PHE A 72 -21.27 20.60 -6.96
CA PHE A 72 -20.88 21.62 -5.99
C PHE A 72 -20.57 22.95 -6.70
N PRO A 73 -21.36 24.02 -6.48
CA PRO A 73 -21.03 25.36 -6.96
C PRO A 73 -20.05 26.10 -6.03
N ARG A 74 -19.83 25.58 -4.82
CA ARG A 74 -18.96 26.13 -3.78
C ARG A 74 -18.66 25.09 -2.70
N ALA A 75 -17.70 25.37 -1.83
CA ALA A 75 -17.40 24.52 -0.68
C ALA A 75 -18.52 24.56 0.38
N ILE A 76 -18.70 23.45 1.10
CA ILE A 76 -19.51 23.36 2.32
C ILE A 76 -18.56 23.43 3.50
N THR A 77 -18.67 24.47 4.33
CA THR A 77 -17.72 24.71 5.42
C THR A 77 -18.42 24.78 6.77
N GLY A 78 -17.71 24.41 7.84
CA GLY A 78 -18.20 24.53 9.20
C GLY A 78 -19.15 23.41 9.62
N VAL A 79 -19.04 22.23 8.99
CA VAL A 79 -19.80 21.04 9.38
C VAL A 79 -19.48 20.70 10.85
N PRO A 80 -20.47 20.68 11.76
CA PRO A 80 -20.23 20.42 13.19
C PRO A 80 -19.68 19.02 13.41
N ILE A 81 -18.88 18.84 14.46
CA ILE A 81 -18.32 17.53 14.84
C ILE A 81 -19.45 16.65 15.37
N ARG A 82 -19.65 15.52 14.69
CA ARG A 82 -20.63 14.49 15.00
C ARG A 82 -20.32 13.25 14.18
N ASP A 83 -20.95 12.15 14.55
CA ASP A 83 -21.03 11.01 13.64
C ASP A 83 -22.08 11.31 12.56
N VAL A 84 -21.69 11.15 11.30
CA VAL A 84 -22.56 11.34 10.15
C VAL A 84 -22.27 10.30 9.09
N LYS A 85 -23.32 9.59 8.68
CA LYS A 85 -23.30 8.72 7.52
C LYS A 85 -23.94 9.42 6.33
N MET A 86 -23.21 9.56 5.24
CA MET A 86 -23.74 9.95 3.94
C MET A 86 -23.66 8.75 3.00
N TYR A 87 -24.78 8.37 2.39
CA TYR A 87 -24.82 7.18 1.53
C TYR A 87 -25.73 7.38 0.32
N SER A 88 -25.58 6.51 -0.69
CA SER A 88 -26.52 6.44 -1.80
C SER A 88 -26.93 5.00 -2.10
N THR A 89 -28.23 4.74 -2.18
CA THR A 89 -28.79 3.45 -2.61
C THR A 89 -28.89 3.35 -4.14
N THR A 90 -28.72 4.46 -4.84
CA THR A 90 -28.81 4.58 -6.30
C THR A 90 -27.45 4.70 -6.97
N GLY A 91 -26.36 4.78 -6.20
CA GLY A 91 -25.01 5.05 -6.72
C GLY A 91 -24.83 6.49 -7.20
N ALA A 92 -25.48 7.45 -6.54
CA ALA A 92 -25.45 8.86 -6.93
C ALA A 92 -24.02 9.41 -7.02
N LYS A 93 -23.81 10.33 -7.96
CA LYS A 93 -22.54 11.02 -8.15
C LYS A 93 -22.48 12.35 -7.42
N ILE A 94 -21.37 12.61 -6.75
CA ILE A 94 -20.99 13.92 -6.21
C ILE A 94 -19.89 14.51 -7.08
N ASP A 95 -20.22 15.57 -7.82
CA ASP A 95 -19.25 16.35 -8.59
C ASP A 95 -18.79 17.56 -7.77
N LEU A 96 -17.56 17.49 -7.28
CA LEU A 96 -16.96 18.53 -6.46
C LEU A 96 -16.55 19.77 -7.26
N GLY A 97 -16.37 19.67 -8.58
CA GLY A 97 -15.57 20.65 -9.32
C GLY A 97 -14.25 20.88 -8.58
N LYS A 98 -13.95 22.10 -8.13
CA LYS A 98 -12.75 22.41 -7.31
C LYS A 98 -13.04 22.58 -5.81
N HIS A 99 -14.23 22.17 -5.37
CA HIS A 99 -14.74 22.42 -4.02
C HIS A 99 -14.58 21.20 -3.12
N TYR A 100 -15.04 21.34 -1.88
CA TYR A 100 -14.81 20.37 -0.81
C TYR A 100 -15.83 20.54 0.32
N ILE A 101 -15.88 19.53 1.20
CA ILE A 101 -16.54 19.61 2.50
C ILE A 101 -15.48 19.85 3.58
N HIS A 102 -15.69 20.82 4.46
CA HIS A 102 -14.77 21.16 5.56
C HIS A 102 -15.50 21.05 6.91
N GLY A 103 -15.07 20.06 7.69
CA GLY A 103 -15.47 19.88 9.09
C GLY A 103 -14.91 20.97 10.00
N LYS A 104 -15.61 21.28 11.10
CA LYS A 104 -15.05 22.06 12.19
C LYS A 104 -13.86 21.30 12.80
N ILE A 105 -12.86 22.05 13.25
CA ILE A 105 -11.65 21.52 13.88
C ILE A 105 -11.85 21.53 15.39
N SER A 106 -11.57 20.41 16.06
CA SER A 106 -11.54 20.34 17.53
C SER A 106 -10.42 19.44 18.03
N SER A 107 -9.91 19.78 19.21
CA SER A 107 -9.01 18.92 20.00
C SER A 107 -9.73 18.19 21.13
N LYS A 108 -11.03 18.49 21.37
CA LYS A 108 -11.82 17.97 22.48
C LYS A 108 -12.92 17.02 22.03
N GLU A 109 -13.53 17.32 20.89
CA GLU A 109 -14.63 16.56 20.31
C GLU A 109 -14.08 15.66 19.20
N LYS A 110 -14.75 14.52 19.03
CA LYS A 110 -14.47 13.53 17.99
C LYS A 110 -15.76 13.20 17.25
N GLY A 111 -15.65 12.95 15.95
CA GLY A 111 -16.76 12.51 15.12
C GLY A 111 -16.25 11.78 13.89
N THR A 112 -17.12 10.96 13.30
CA THR A 112 -16.80 10.15 12.12
C THR A 112 -17.67 10.58 10.96
N PHE A 113 -17.06 10.87 9.81
CA PHE A 113 -17.79 10.99 8.55
C PHE A 113 -17.68 9.66 7.79
N THR A 114 -18.79 8.96 7.64
CA THR A 114 -18.89 7.77 6.77
C THR A 114 -19.48 8.15 5.42
N LEU A 115 -18.80 7.77 4.34
CA LEU A 115 -19.30 7.83 2.97
C LEU A 115 -19.56 6.40 2.48
N GLU A 116 -20.75 6.11 1.96
CA GLU A 116 -21.09 4.76 1.48
C GLU A 116 -21.79 4.73 0.12
N GLY A 117 -21.25 3.97 -0.83
CA GLY A 117 -21.92 3.70 -2.12
C GLY A 117 -22.05 4.92 -3.02
N VAL A 118 -21.09 5.84 -2.97
CA VAL A 118 -21.10 7.09 -3.74
C VAL A 118 -19.94 7.13 -4.74
N GLU A 119 -20.22 7.65 -5.94
CA GLU A 119 -19.17 8.07 -6.88
C GLU A 119 -18.81 9.54 -6.59
N VAL A 120 -17.56 9.83 -6.31
CA VAL A 120 -17.07 11.19 -6.09
C VAL A 120 -16.09 11.55 -7.20
N VAL A 121 -16.40 12.59 -7.96
CA VAL A 121 -15.52 13.14 -8.98
C VAL A 121 -15.12 14.57 -8.63
N GLY A 122 -13.88 14.94 -8.90
CA GLY A 122 -13.35 16.25 -8.57
C GLY A 122 -12.26 16.70 -9.52
N TYR A 123 -12.04 18.01 -9.56
CA TYR A 123 -10.93 18.60 -10.28
C TYR A 123 -9.61 18.16 -9.64
N ARG A 124 -8.87 17.34 -10.39
CA ARG A 124 -7.65 16.65 -9.97
C ARG A 124 -6.55 17.52 -9.36
N LYS A 125 -6.58 18.85 -9.52
CA LYS A 125 -5.55 19.75 -8.95
C LYS A 125 -5.95 20.50 -7.69
N LEU A 126 -7.22 20.42 -7.25
CA LEU A 126 -7.72 21.23 -6.12
C LEU A 126 -8.79 20.54 -5.26
N ALA A 127 -9.41 19.47 -5.77
CA ALA A 127 -10.58 18.86 -5.16
C ALA A 127 -10.17 17.80 -4.15
N THR A 128 -10.15 18.21 -2.87
CA THR A 128 -10.23 17.27 -1.76
C THR A 128 -11.69 16.99 -1.43
N PHE A 129 -12.14 15.74 -1.30
CA PHE A 129 -13.54 15.50 -0.92
C PHE A 129 -13.85 16.02 0.49
N PHE A 130 -13.09 15.55 1.49
CA PHE A 130 -13.32 15.92 2.89
C PHE A 130 -12.05 16.45 3.59
N LYS A 131 -12.15 17.64 4.17
CA LYS A 131 -11.12 18.27 5.01
C LYS A 131 -11.60 18.24 6.46
N GLY A 132 -11.08 17.30 7.25
CA GLY A 132 -11.42 17.06 8.66
C GLY A 132 -10.23 17.17 9.62
N SER A 133 -9.17 17.90 9.24
CA SER A 133 -7.84 17.97 9.86
C SER A 133 -7.70 17.48 11.32
N ASN A 134 -8.42 18.03 12.30
CA ASN A 134 -8.45 17.51 13.68
C ASN A 134 -9.89 17.33 14.17
N GLY A 135 -10.12 16.25 14.92
CA GLY A 135 -11.44 15.94 15.49
C GLY A 135 -12.28 15.01 14.64
N TRP A 136 -11.81 14.64 13.45
CA TRP A 136 -12.53 13.78 12.53
C TRP A 136 -11.77 12.51 12.18
N ASP A 137 -12.51 11.41 12.13
CA ASP A 137 -12.17 10.21 11.39
C ASP A 137 -13.06 10.13 10.13
N PHE A 138 -12.66 9.30 9.17
CA PHE A 138 -13.42 9.09 7.93
C PHE A 138 -13.49 7.60 7.60
N VAL A 139 -14.68 7.16 7.19
CA VAL A 139 -14.89 5.79 6.67
C VAL A 139 -15.30 5.90 5.22
N SER A 140 -14.53 5.27 4.32
CA SER A 140 -14.91 5.05 2.93
C SER A 140 -15.41 3.63 2.78
N LYS A 141 -16.69 3.47 2.42
CA LYS A 141 -17.30 2.18 2.17
C LYS A 141 -17.87 2.10 0.77
N ASP A 142 -17.46 1.13 -0.03
CA ASP A 142 -18.06 0.88 -1.35
C ASP A 142 -18.08 2.10 -2.29
N ASN A 143 -17.03 2.94 -2.24
CA ASN A 143 -16.98 4.19 -2.99
C ASN A 143 -16.06 4.12 -4.20
N THR A 144 -16.36 4.95 -5.20
CA THR A 144 -15.41 5.32 -6.25
C THR A 144 -14.99 6.77 -6.09
N PHE A 145 -13.70 7.06 -6.19
CA PHE A 145 -13.17 8.43 -6.13
C PHE A 145 -12.23 8.70 -7.30
N ASP A 146 -12.45 9.84 -7.97
CA ASP A 146 -11.54 10.41 -8.96
C ASP A 146 -11.34 11.91 -8.66
N GLY A 147 -10.16 12.29 -8.17
CA GLY A 147 -9.92 13.67 -7.76
C GLY A 147 -8.50 13.93 -7.27
N GLU A 148 -8.27 15.04 -6.56
CA GLU A 148 -6.92 15.36 -6.06
C GLU A 148 -6.57 14.53 -4.82
N THR A 149 -7.47 14.52 -3.83
CA THR A 149 -7.26 13.84 -2.55
C THR A 149 -8.60 13.42 -1.97
N LEU A 150 -8.73 12.20 -1.47
CA LEU A 150 -10.00 11.79 -0.85
C LEU A 150 -10.20 12.56 0.46
N VAL A 151 -9.24 12.48 1.38
CA VAL A 151 -9.38 13.11 2.70
C VAL A 151 -8.13 13.79 3.27
N GLN A 152 -8.36 14.78 4.12
CA GLN A 152 -7.34 15.38 4.97
C GLN A 152 -7.75 15.33 6.46
N LEU A 153 -7.17 14.39 7.19
CA LEU A 153 -7.41 14.01 8.58
C LEU A 153 -6.09 14.03 9.37
N ASN A 154 -5.41 15.18 9.43
CA ASN A 154 -4.07 15.31 10.02
C ASN A 154 -3.86 14.62 11.40
N ASN A 155 -4.91 14.40 12.20
CA ASN A 155 -4.89 13.66 13.48
C ASN A 155 -5.98 12.57 13.58
N GLY A 156 -6.50 12.11 12.45
CA GLY A 156 -7.61 11.16 12.37
C GLY A 156 -7.25 9.87 11.65
N THR A 157 -8.19 8.95 11.66
CA THR A 157 -8.12 7.65 11.01
C THR A 157 -8.93 7.65 9.73
N LEU A 158 -8.34 7.15 8.65
CA LEU A 158 -9.06 6.78 7.44
C LEU A 158 -9.29 5.27 7.45
N THR A 159 -10.55 4.87 7.41
CA THR A 159 -10.94 3.46 7.37
C THR A 159 -11.56 3.12 6.02
N PHE A 160 -11.15 2.00 5.43
CA PHE A 160 -11.76 1.43 4.24
C PHE A 160 -12.57 0.19 4.60
N GLU A 161 -13.83 0.16 4.17
CA GLU A 161 -14.76 -0.97 4.29
C GLU A 161 -15.31 -1.33 2.91
N GLY A 162 -15.72 -2.59 2.71
CA GLY A 162 -16.24 -3.04 1.42
C GLY A 162 -15.23 -2.81 0.28
N THR A 163 -15.72 -2.53 -0.93
CA THR A 163 -14.88 -2.40 -2.14
C THR A 163 -14.70 -0.94 -2.55
N ASN A 164 -13.48 -0.42 -2.44
CA ASN A 164 -13.17 0.96 -2.81
C ASN A 164 -12.25 1.03 -4.03
N THR A 165 -12.58 1.91 -4.97
CA THR A 165 -11.72 2.25 -6.12
C THR A 165 -11.36 3.72 -6.05
N ILE A 166 -10.08 4.03 -5.86
CA ILE A 166 -9.60 5.39 -5.61
C ILE A 166 -8.53 5.73 -6.63
N ASP A 167 -8.76 6.75 -7.46
CA ASP A 167 -7.74 7.38 -8.31
C ASP A 167 -7.51 8.81 -7.82
N ALA A 168 -6.41 8.98 -7.08
CA ALA A 168 -6.00 10.26 -6.52
C ALA A 168 -4.82 10.83 -7.32
N GLU A 169 -4.98 12.07 -7.78
CA GLU A 169 -3.94 12.80 -8.48
C GLU A 169 -2.72 13.06 -7.57
N ASP A 170 -2.92 13.39 -6.30
CA ASP A 170 -1.84 13.66 -5.33
C ASP A 170 -1.73 12.54 -4.29
N GLU A 171 -2.45 12.61 -3.17
CA GLU A 171 -2.46 11.59 -2.11
C GLU A 171 -3.87 11.09 -1.88
N ILE A 172 -4.07 9.81 -1.55
CA ILE A 172 -5.40 9.30 -1.15
C ILE A 172 -5.82 9.98 0.15
N GLY A 173 -4.92 10.01 1.14
CA GLY A 173 -5.24 10.54 2.45
C GLY A 173 -4.06 11.20 3.16
N TRP A 174 -4.34 12.29 3.87
CA TRP A 174 -3.48 12.77 4.94
C TRP A 174 -4.05 12.31 6.26
N VAL A 175 -3.34 11.48 7.02
CA VAL A 175 -3.94 10.71 8.12
C VAL A 175 -2.99 10.60 9.30
N ALA A 176 -3.49 10.33 10.50
CA ALA A 176 -2.67 9.76 11.55
C ALA A 176 -2.61 8.23 11.43
N HIS A 177 -3.71 7.60 11.04
CA HIS A 177 -3.83 6.15 10.91
C HIS A 177 -4.61 5.79 9.66
N VAL A 178 -4.31 4.63 9.08
CA VAL A 178 -5.14 4.01 8.04
C VAL A 178 -5.46 2.57 8.42
N VAL A 179 -6.72 2.19 8.24
CA VAL A 179 -7.22 0.84 8.54
C VAL A 179 -7.96 0.32 7.32
N PHE A 180 -7.57 -0.85 6.83
CA PHE A 180 -8.30 -1.63 5.83
C PHE A 180 -9.00 -2.75 6.60
N LYS A 181 -10.33 -2.67 6.69
CA LYS A 181 -11.13 -3.58 7.51
C LYS A 181 -11.16 -4.99 6.93
N GLU A 182 -11.44 -5.96 7.78
CA GLU A 182 -11.60 -7.36 7.37
C GLU A 182 -12.54 -7.50 6.16
N GLY A 183 -12.11 -8.26 5.16
CA GLY A 183 -12.83 -8.46 3.89
C GLY A 183 -12.97 -7.22 3.00
N SER A 184 -12.30 -6.10 3.32
CA SER A 184 -12.30 -4.92 2.44
C SER A 184 -11.36 -5.10 1.25
N GLU A 185 -11.71 -4.46 0.15
CA GLU A 185 -10.86 -4.36 -1.03
C GLU A 185 -10.57 -2.89 -1.33
N LEU A 186 -9.30 -2.55 -1.53
CA LEU A 186 -8.88 -1.26 -2.07
C LEU A 186 -8.09 -1.46 -3.35
N ASN A 187 -8.56 -0.86 -4.43
CA ASN A 187 -7.78 -0.59 -5.64
C ASN A 187 -7.44 0.91 -5.69
N GLY A 188 -6.22 1.27 -5.30
CA GLY A 188 -5.77 2.65 -5.17
C GLY A 188 -4.69 3.03 -6.19
N ILE A 189 -4.88 4.16 -6.87
CA ILE A 189 -3.85 4.87 -7.64
C ILE A 189 -3.59 6.19 -6.91
N ALA A 190 -2.31 6.52 -6.70
CA ALA A 190 -1.89 7.76 -6.07
C ALA A 190 -0.67 8.38 -6.76
N ALA A 191 -0.45 9.66 -6.47
CA ALA A 191 0.62 10.48 -7.04
C ALA A 191 0.60 10.51 -8.58
N ASN A 192 -0.60 10.51 -9.17
CA ASN A 192 -0.83 10.49 -10.60
C ASN A 192 -0.39 11.79 -11.33
N SER A 193 -0.15 12.89 -10.60
CA SER A 193 0.30 14.19 -11.13
C SER A 193 1.77 14.25 -11.59
N GLY A 194 2.58 13.25 -11.28
CA GLY A 194 4.04 13.35 -11.39
C GLY A 194 4.66 14.28 -10.34
N HIS A 195 3.88 14.73 -9.34
CA HIS A 195 4.40 15.38 -8.15
C HIS A 195 5.03 14.38 -7.18
N ASP A 196 5.97 14.85 -6.36
CA ASP A 196 6.66 14.03 -5.35
C ASP A 196 5.75 13.71 -4.13
N ARG A 197 4.77 12.81 -4.32
CA ARG A 197 3.67 12.52 -3.37
C ARG A 197 3.58 11.03 -2.98
N SER A 198 3.12 10.76 -1.77
CA SER A 198 2.87 9.39 -1.27
C SER A 198 1.43 8.94 -1.55
N ALA A 199 1.11 7.65 -1.41
CA ALA A 199 -0.31 7.24 -1.36
C ALA A 199 -0.99 7.80 -0.10
N PHE A 200 -0.30 7.67 1.04
CA PHE A 200 -0.77 8.19 2.31
C PHE A 200 0.31 9.01 2.99
N LYS A 201 -0.08 10.22 3.41
CA LYS A 201 0.79 11.12 4.15
C LYS A 201 0.44 11.09 5.63
N PHE A 202 1.28 10.43 6.41
CA PHE A 202 1.15 10.32 7.84
C PHE A 202 1.51 11.64 8.53
N LYS A 203 0.49 12.25 9.11
CA LYS A 203 0.51 13.48 9.90
C LYS A 203 0.02 13.16 11.30
N GLY A 204 0.25 14.09 12.23
CA GLY A 204 -0.23 13.93 13.59
C GLY A 204 0.61 14.71 14.57
N THR A 205 0.00 15.20 15.64
CA THR A 205 0.68 15.73 16.80
C THR A 205 0.62 14.67 17.87
N TYR A 206 1.70 13.91 17.99
CA TYR A 206 1.80 12.84 18.95
C TYR A 206 2.64 13.30 20.13
N GLU A 207 2.08 13.24 21.32
CA GLU A 207 2.79 13.59 22.56
C GLU A 207 4.01 12.67 22.77
N ASN A 208 3.91 11.42 22.32
CA ASN A 208 4.92 10.37 22.49
C ASN A 208 5.71 10.06 21.20
N GLY A 209 5.86 11.04 20.30
CA GLY A 209 6.62 10.87 19.06
C GLY A 209 5.84 10.15 17.96
N TRP A 210 6.46 9.78 16.83
CA TRP A 210 5.73 9.24 15.68
C TRP A 210 4.99 7.94 16.03
N GLN A 211 3.70 7.89 15.72
CA GLN A 211 2.82 6.77 16.04
C GLN A 211 1.89 6.38 14.89
N GLY A 212 2.11 6.91 13.67
CA GLY A 212 1.23 6.59 12.56
C GLY A 212 1.24 5.10 12.25
N THR A 213 0.06 4.54 11.97
CA THR A 213 -0.11 3.11 11.74
C THR A 213 -0.85 2.83 10.45
N VAL A 214 -0.38 1.81 9.73
CA VAL A 214 -1.14 1.11 8.69
C VAL A 214 -1.58 -0.22 9.27
N THR A 215 -2.87 -0.51 9.24
CA THR A 215 -3.40 -1.83 9.61
C THR A 215 -4.17 -2.41 8.43
N VAL A 216 -3.73 -3.57 7.95
CA VAL A 216 -4.47 -4.40 6.99
C VAL A 216 -5.03 -5.57 7.79
N GLU A 217 -6.34 -5.55 8.06
CA GLU A 217 -6.99 -6.60 8.84
C GLU A 217 -7.11 -7.90 8.04
N SER A 218 -7.46 -8.99 8.73
CA SER A 218 -7.51 -10.32 8.11
C SER A 218 -8.37 -10.34 6.85
N THR A 219 -7.95 -11.07 5.83
CA THR A 219 -8.64 -11.18 4.51
C THR A 219 -8.82 -9.88 3.72
N ALA A 220 -8.41 -8.72 4.23
CA ALA A 220 -8.44 -7.48 3.48
C ALA A 220 -7.41 -7.52 2.33
N SER A 221 -7.76 -6.95 1.18
CA SER A 221 -6.94 -6.93 -0.02
C SER A 221 -6.67 -5.50 -0.48
N VAL A 222 -5.41 -5.09 -0.43
CA VAL A 222 -4.99 -3.72 -0.75
C VAL A 222 -4.02 -3.73 -1.91
N ILE A 223 -4.37 -3.06 -3.00
CA ILE A 223 -3.50 -2.86 -4.16
C ILE A 223 -3.27 -1.35 -4.33
N LEU A 224 -2.01 -0.93 -4.24
CA LEU A 224 -1.59 0.46 -4.41
C LEU A 224 -0.65 0.60 -5.60
N ASN A 225 -1.00 1.45 -6.55
CA ASN A 225 -0.10 1.90 -7.61
C ASN A 225 0.30 3.36 -7.35
N VAL A 226 1.57 3.60 -7.05
CA VAL A 226 2.11 4.90 -6.65
C VAL A 226 3.09 5.39 -7.70
N LYS A 227 2.69 6.41 -8.47
CA LYS A 227 3.49 6.90 -9.61
C LYS A 227 4.60 7.88 -9.25
N ASN A 228 5.02 7.90 -7.99
CA ASN A 228 6.01 8.84 -7.47
C ASN A 228 7.39 8.19 -7.31
N GLN A 229 8.44 8.98 -7.54
CA GLN A 229 9.84 8.56 -7.45
C GLN A 229 10.54 8.98 -6.13
N ALA A 230 10.00 9.96 -5.41
CA ALA A 230 10.72 10.62 -4.32
C ALA A 230 10.35 10.14 -2.91
N ARG A 231 9.11 9.68 -2.68
CA ARG A 231 8.54 9.32 -1.38
C ARG A 231 8.05 7.87 -1.38
N SER A 232 8.04 7.26 -0.21
CA SER A 232 7.42 5.96 0.02
C SER A 232 5.89 6.01 -0.16
N ALA A 233 5.27 4.85 -0.41
CA ALA A 233 3.81 4.74 -0.50
C ALA A 233 3.14 5.24 0.80
N PHE A 234 3.73 4.88 1.93
CA PHE A 234 3.41 5.41 3.25
C PHE A 234 4.53 6.34 3.71
N ASN A 235 4.30 7.65 3.72
CA ASN A 235 5.34 8.63 4.07
C ASN A 235 4.93 9.53 5.24
N GLY A 236 5.92 10.00 6.01
CA GLY A 236 5.71 10.94 7.10
C GLY A 236 5.83 10.25 8.46
N LYS A 237 4.95 10.59 9.40
CA LYS A 237 5.04 10.20 10.81
C LYS A 237 4.58 8.74 11.09
N ILE A 238 4.91 7.81 10.19
CA ILE A 238 4.58 6.39 10.33
C ILE A 238 5.56 5.68 11.26
N ASN A 239 5.08 4.72 12.04
CA ASN A 239 5.88 3.92 12.95
C ASN A 239 5.54 2.42 12.86
N GLN A 240 4.34 2.05 12.42
CA GLN A 240 3.94 0.64 12.32
C GLN A 240 3.18 0.37 11.03
N ILE A 241 3.46 -0.78 10.43
CA ILE A 241 2.67 -1.38 9.36
C ILE A 241 2.37 -2.82 9.80
N ASN A 242 1.09 -3.15 9.95
CA ASN A 242 0.67 -4.44 10.45
C ASN A 242 -0.27 -5.08 9.42
N LEU A 243 0.17 -6.20 8.84
CA LEU A 243 -0.67 -7.10 8.06
C LEU A 243 -1.10 -8.22 9.02
N GLN A 244 -2.41 -8.37 9.21
CA GLN A 244 -2.97 -9.48 9.98
C GLN A 244 -3.00 -10.76 9.13
N SER A 245 -3.42 -11.87 9.74
CA SER A 245 -3.43 -13.16 9.07
C SER A 245 -4.29 -13.16 7.80
N ASP A 246 -3.83 -13.87 6.76
CA ASP A 246 -4.53 -14.02 5.47
C ASP A 246 -4.83 -12.70 4.74
N SER A 247 -4.21 -11.59 5.16
CA SER A 247 -4.36 -10.28 4.51
C SER A 247 -3.41 -10.12 3.33
N ARG A 248 -3.72 -9.19 2.43
CA ARG A 248 -2.90 -8.90 1.25
C ARG A 248 -2.60 -7.41 1.13
N LEU A 249 -1.31 -7.10 0.95
CA LEU A 249 -0.84 -5.76 0.58
C LEU A 249 0.10 -5.85 -0.62
N LYS A 250 -0.35 -5.28 -1.73
CA LYS A 250 0.45 -5.09 -2.93
C LYS A 250 0.77 -3.62 -3.15
N ILE A 251 2.04 -3.29 -3.34
CA ILE A 251 2.51 -1.94 -3.66
C ILE A 251 3.35 -2.00 -4.94
N GLU A 252 2.88 -1.33 -5.99
CA GLU A 252 3.67 -1.04 -7.18
C GLU A 252 4.05 0.44 -7.16
N THR A 253 5.35 0.74 -7.24
CA THR A 253 5.82 2.14 -7.15
C THR A 253 6.98 2.42 -8.10
N GLU A 254 7.11 3.68 -8.52
CA GLU A 254 8.31 4.14 -9.22
C GLU A 254 9.47 4.48 -8.27
N GLY A 255 9.19 4.76 -7.00
CA GLY A 255 10.17 5.18 -6.00
C GLY A 255 10.38 4.12 -4.94
N THR A 256 10.64 4.55 -3.71
CA THR A 256 10.69 3.63 -2.57
C THR A 256 9.29 3.07 -2.29
N GLY A 257 9.17 1.77 -2.04
CA GLY A 257 7.90 1.16 -1.65
C GLY A 257 7.57 1.51 -0.22
N LEU A 258 8.49 1.16 0.68
CA LEU A 258 8.35 1.33 2.12
C LEU A 258 9.58 2.02 2.70
N ALA A 259 9.35 2.97 3.60
CA ALA A 259 10.43 3.64 4.32
C ALA A 259 10.05 3.91 5.77
N PHE A 260 11.03 3.76 6.66
CA PHE A 260 11.02 4.32 8.02
C PHE A 260 12.10 5.39 8.10
N ASP A 261 11.70 6.64 7.88
CA ASP A 261 12.60 7.79 7.79
C ASP A 261 13.33 8.03 9.12
N LYS A 262 14.63 8.31 9.06
CA LYS A 262 15.43 8.66 10.24
C LYS A 262 14.86 9.90 10.94
N SER A 263 14.53 9.79 12.23
CA SER A 263 13.96 10.89 13.00
C SER A 263 14.17 10.72 14.50
N ILE A 264 14.49 11.82 15.19
CA ILE A 264 14.55 11.87 16.68
C ILE A 264 13.17 11.72 17.35
N HIS A 265 12.11 11.78 16.53
CA HIS A 265 10.73 11.66 16.98
C HIS A 265 10.25 10.22 17.03
N HIS A 266 10.99 9.24 16.50
CA HIS A 266 10.73 7.84 16.83
C HIS A 266 11.11 7.59 18.29
N LYS A 267 10.13 7.22 19.12
CA LYS A 267 10.34 6.83 20.52
C LYS A 267 10.40 5.32 20.71
N THR A 268 9.95 4.58 19.71
CA THR A 268 10.11 3.13 19.59
C THR A 268 10.70 2.81 18.23
N ALA A 269 11.28 1.62 18.11
CA ALA A 269 11.72 1.10 16.83
C ALA A 269 10.49 0.93 15.90
N PRO A 270 10.56 1.44 14.66
CA PRO A 270 9.52 1.19 13.68
C PRO A 270 9.46 -0.29 13.30
N VAL A 271 8.26 -0.77 12.97
CA VAL A 271 8.06 -2.18 12.67
C VAL A 271 7.09 -2.38 11.52
N LEU A 272 7.47 -3.29 10.62
CA LEU A 272 6.57 -3.97 9.69
C LEU A 272 6.34 -5.39 10.21
N ASN A 273 5.10 -5.75 10.50
CA ASN A 273 4.70 -7.12 10.84
C ASN A 273 3.87 -7.70 9.69
N VAL A 274 4.30 -8.85 9.18
CA VAL A 274 3.57 -9.66 8.20
C VAL A 274 3.02 -10.87 8.96
N GLY A 275 1.69 -10.91 9.13
CA GLY A 275 0.98 -11.95 9.85
C GLY A 275 0.96 -13.30 9.15
N GLU A 276 0.36 -14.29 9.80
CA GLU A 276 0.35 -15.67 9.30
C GLU A 276 -0.40 -15.75 7.96
N ASN A 277 0.14 -16.48 6.98
CA ASN A 277 -0.43 -16.60 5.63
C ASN A 277 -0.68 -15.28 4.88
N ALA A 278 -0.20 -14.14 5.38
CA ALA A 278 -0.37 -12.87 4.71
C ALA A 278 0.49 -12.80 3.44
N ASP A 279 0.02 -12.06 2.44
CA ASP A 279 0.69 -11.81 1.17
C ASP A 279 1.18 -10.35 1.11
N LEU A 280 2.49 -10.15 1.23
CA LEU A 280 3.14 -8.86 1.04
C LEU A 280 3.89 -8.86 -0.29
N ASP A 281 3.46 -8.02 -1.22
CA ASP A 281 4.05 -7.90 -2.54
C ASP A 281 4.46 -6.44 -2.84
N ILE A 282 5.76 -6.15 -2.89
CA ILE A 282 6.29 -4.80 -3.13
C ILE A 282 7.20 -4.82 -4.36
N HIS A 283 6.78 -4.12 -5.41
CA HIS A 283 7.58 -3.88 -6.62
C HIS A 283 7.94 -2.41 -6.74
N SER A 284 9.23 -2.12 -6.79
CA SER A 284 9.75 -0.78 -7.07
C SER A 284 10.53 -0.75 -8.38
N LYS A 285 10.21 0.18 -9.28
CA LYS A 285 11.00 0.43 -10.49
C LYS A 285 12.30 1.21 -10.23
N GLY A 286 12.51 1.66 -8.99
CA GLY A 286 13.61 2.58 -8.65
C GLY A 286 13.47 3.94 -9.32
N ALA A 287 13.99 4.99 -8.69
CA ALA A 287 14.00 6.30 -9.32
C ALA A 287 15.04 6.30 -10.45
N SER A 288 14.60 6.46 -11.71
CA SER A 288 15.47 6.51 -12.91
C SER A 288 16.66 7.49 -12.84
N LYS A 289 16.60 8.47 -11.92
CA LYS A 289 17.65 9.48 -11.68
C LYS A 289 18.21 9.48 -10.26
N GLY A 290 17.85 8.50 -9.42
CA GLY A 290 18.17 8.51 -7.99
C GLY A 290 18.55 7.14 -7.44
N ILE A 291 19.23 7.17 -6.30
CA ILE A 291 19.55 5.97 -5.52
C ILE A 291 18.37 5.75 -4.56
N LYS A 292 17.33 5.02 -5.01
CA LYS A 292 16.15 4.73 -4.19
C LYS A 292 15.97 3.21 -4.04
N PRO A 293 15.96 2.69 -2.80
CA PRO A 293 15.73 1.27 -2.57
C PRO A 293 14.22 0.97 -2.64
N THR A 294 13.86 -0.29 -2.78
CA THR A 294 12.48 -0.76 -2.56
C THR A 294 12.08 -0.58 -1.09
N ILE A 295 13.00 -0.90 -0.17
CA ILE A 295 12.84 -0.81 1.29
C ILE A 295 13.93 0.09 1.87
N ASP A 296 13.53 1.11 2.64
CA ASP A 296 14.45 2.01 3.35
C ASP A 296 14.22 1.99 4.88
N LEU A 297 15.03 1.22 5.61
CA LEU A 297 15.03 1.14 7.07
C LEU A 297 16.01 2.17 7.66
N ALA A 298 15.85 3.45 7.32
CA ALA A 298 16.78 4.52 7.70
C ALA A 298 16.77 4.85 9.21
N GLN A 299 15.69 4.50 9.92
CA GLN A 299 15.60 4.63 11.37
C GLN A 299 16.32 3.47 12.08
N PRO A 300 17.29 3.73 12.99
CA PRO A 300 17.94 2.67 13.75
C PRO A 300 16.97 1.77 14.52
N GLY A 301 17.26 0.47 14.54
CA GLY A 301 16.43 -0.52 15.22
C GLY A 301 15.18 -0.98 14.47
N SER A 302 14.92 -0.47 13.25
CA SER A 302 13.72 -0.82 12.48
C SER A 302 13.64 -2.32 12.18
N GLN A 303 12.43 -2.87 12.21
CA GLN A 303 12.23 -4.32 12.10
C GLN A 303 11.24 -4.68 10.98
N ILE A 304 11.53 -5.78 10.29
CA ILE A 304 10.57 -6.51 9.46
C ILE A 304 10.44 -7.90 10.07
N ASN A 305 9.24 -8.25 10.50
CA ASN A 305 8.92 -9.55 11.08
C ASN A 305 7.94 -10.26 10.18
N VAL A 306 8.29 -11.47 9.75
CA VAL A 306 7.47 -12.29 8.86
C VAL A 306 7.09 -13.57 9.57
N ALA A 307 5.78 -13.75 9.78
CA ALA A 307 5.23 -14.91 10.48
C ALA A 307 5.10 -16.13 9.55
N LYS A 308 4.74 -17.25 10.18
CA LYS A 308 4.53 -18.55 9.54
C LYS A 308 3.56 -18.47 8.38
N GLY A 309 3.84 -19.21 7.31
CA GLY A 309 2.92 -19.38 6.18
C GLY A 309 2.81 -18.18 5.26
N ALA A 310 3.45 -17.05 5.58
CA ALA A 310 3.38 -15.85 4.78
C ALA A 310 4.06 -16.02 3.41
N TYR A 311 3.61 -15.21 2.46
CA TYR A 311 4.24 -14.97 1.16
C TYR A 311 4.78 -13.55 1.14
N VAL A 312 6.06 -13.38 0.88
CA VAL A 312 6.69 -12.07 0.81
C VAL A 312 7.53 -11.95 -0.45
N TYR A 313 7.17 -11.01 -1.31
CA TYR A 313 7.90 -10.70 -2.54
C TYR A 313 8.32 -9.23 -2.51
N ILE A 314 9.62 -8.97 -2.41
CA ILE A 314 10.14 -7.61 -2.43
C ILE A 314 11.14 -7.53 -3.58
N THR A 315 10.72 -6.88 -4.66
CA THR A 315 11.59 -6.70 -5.84
C THR A 315 11.81 -5.24 -6.16
N GLY A 316 12.95 -4.96 -6.81
CA GLY A 316 13.11 -3.68 -7.47
C GLY A 316 14.34 -3.55 -8.34
N GLU A 317 14.59 -2.33 -8.81
CA GLU A 317 15.60 -2.02 -9.84
C GLU A 317 16.69 -1.07 -9.31
N GLY A 318 17.03 -1.17 -8.02
CA GLY A 318 17.99 -0.29 -7.36
C GLY A 318 19.45 -0.57 -7.72
N THR A 319 20.15 0.42 -8.31
CA THR A 319 21.58 0.30 -8.69
C THR A 319 22.56 0.17 -7.52
N GLN A 320 22.13 0.49 -6.30
CA GLN A 320 22.92 0.32 -5.08
C GLN A 320 22.28 -0.67 -4.12
N GLY A 321 21.39 -1.53 -4.59
CA GLY A 321 20.60 -2.42 -3.77
C GLY A 321 19.16 -1.96 -3.56
N ILE A 322 18.31 -2.91 -3.18
CA ILE A 322 16.87 -2.72 -2.97
C ILE A 322 16.51 -2.62 -1.48
N VAL A 323 17.43 -2.96 -0.57
CA VAL A 323 17.27 -2.79 0.88
C VAL A 323 18.36 -1.88 1.43
N PHE A 324 17.93 -0.76 2.02
CA PHE A 324 18.78 0.15 2.81
C PHE A 324 18.46 0.02 4.29
N SER A 325 19.47 0.12 5.15
CA SER A 325 19.28 -0.01 6.60
C SER A 325 20.22 0.85 7.44
N ALA A 326 19.72 1.27 8.59
CA ALA A 326 20.49 1.84 9.68
C ALA A 326 20.90 0.77 10.72
N PRO A 327 21.82 1.11 11.67
CA PRO A 327 22.32 0.13 12.62
C PRO A 327 21.23 -0.49 13.50
N GLY A 328 21.37 -1.79 13.78
CA GLY A 328 20.45 -2.52 14.65
C GLY A 328 19.10 -2.84 14.00
N SER A 329 18.93 -2.55 12.72
CA SER A 329 17.74 -3.00 11.98
C SER A 329 17.73 -4.53 11.85
N SER A 330 16.56 -5.13 11.68
CA SER A 330 16.44 -6.57 11.48
C SER A 330 15.36 -6.96 10.47
N ILE A 331 15.59 -8.09 9.80
CA ILE A 331 14.61 -8.82 9.00
C ILE A 331 14.57 -10.24 9.59
N ASN A 332 13.42 -10.63 10.15
CA ASN A 332 13.22 -11.89 10.83
C ASN A 332 12.15 -12.68 10.07
N VAL A 333 12.52 -13.85 9.54
CA VAL A 333 11.67 -14.69 8.70
C VAL A 333 11.42 -16.01 9.42
N ASN A 334 10.17 -16.29 9.78
CA ASN A 334 9.83 -17.51 10.49
C ASN A 334 8.84 -18.36 9.67
N GLU A 335 9.25 -19.57 9.33
CA GLU A 335 8.38 -20.61 8.78
C GLU A 335 7.50 -20.14 7.58
N VAL A 336 8.04 -19.32 6.68
CA VAL A 336 7.32 -18.80 5.50
C VAL A 336 7.07 -19.85 4.42
N VAL A 337 6.04 -19.66 3.60
CA VAL A 337 5.93 -20.43 2.36
C VAL A 337 7.01 -19.97 1.38
N GLU A 338 7.09 -18.66 1.16
CA GLU A 338 8.10 -18.06 0.30
C GLU A 338 8.46 -16.64 0.77
N PHE A 339 9.75 -16.34 0.81
CA PHE A 339 10.30 -15.01 1.02
C PHE A 339 11.35 -14.72 -0.05
N GLU A 340 11.07 -13.76 -0.93
CA GLU A 340 11.95 -13.30 -1.99
C GLU A 340 12.43 -11.87 -1.76
N LEU A 341 13.74 -11.67 -1.82
CA LEU A 341 14.37 -10.38 -2.09
C LEU A 341 15.02 -10.44 -3.47
N GLY A 342 14.61 -9.58 -4.41
CA GLY A 342 15.07 -9.66 -5.79
C GLY A 342 15.39 -8.32 -6.43
N ASN A 343 16.64 -8.09 -6.78
CA ASN A 343 17.08 -6.94 -7.57
C ASN A 343 17.12 -7.32 -9.06
N LYS A 344 16.25 -6.70 -9.85
CA LYS A 344 16.13 -6.91 -11.30
C LYS A 344 17.23 -6.17 -12.09
N THR A 345 17.96 -5.25 -11.46
CA THR A 345 19.09 -4.57 -12.08
C THR A 345 20.31 -5.50 -12.12
N LEU A 346 20.77 -5.82 -13.33
CA LEU A 346 21.89 -6.74 -13.56
C LEU A 346 23.14 -6.33 -12.76
N GLY A 347 23.73 -7.29 -12.05
CA GLY A 347 24.94 -7.10 -11.25
C GLY A 347 24.76 -6.21 -10.02
N SER A 348 23.53 -5.80 -9.69
CA SER A 348 23.24 -5.05 -8.47
C SER A 348 22.85 -6.00 -7.33
N PRO A 349 23.38 -5.80 -6.13
CA PRO A 349 23.09 -6.68 -4.99
C PRO A 349 21.66 -6.48 -4.47
N VAL A 350 21.15 -7.40 -3.65
CA VAL A 350 19.91 -7.15 -2.89
C VAL A 350 20.11 -6.08 -1.80
N PHE A 351 21.22 -6.15 -1.05
CA PHE A 351 21.54 -5.24 0.05
C PHE A 351 22.55 -4.18 -0.36
N SER A 352 22.42 -2.96 0.18
CA SER A 352 23.28 -1.87 -0.30
C SER A 352 24.71 -1.90 0.19
N THR A 353 25.65 -1.86 -0.76
CA THR A 353 27.10 -1.79 -0.48
C THR A 353 27.56 -0.47 0.13
N LYS A 354 26.71 0.57 0.10
CA LYS A 354 27.08 1.93 0.53
C LYS A 354 26.17 2.49 1.60
N LYS A 355 24.96 1.98 1.73
CA LYS A 355 23.90 2.59 2.56
C LYS A 355 23.50 1.76 3.76
N ASN A 356 23.88 0.48 3.83
CA ASN A 356 23.63 -0.34 5.02
C ASN A 356 24.66 0.00 6.09
N GLN A 357 24.29 0.93 6.97
CA GLN A 357 25.13 1.41 8.06
C GLN A 357 24.99 0.48 9.25
N GLY A 358 26.09 -0.13 9.70
CA GLY A 358 26.08 -1.08 10.81
C GLY A 358 25.46 -2.43 10.42
N ASN A 359 25.42 -3.34 11.40
CA ASN A 359 24.96 -4.71 11.22
C ASN A 359 23.43 -4.74 11.15
N LEU A 360 22.88 -4.91 9.95
CA LEU A 360 21.52 -5.41 9.74
C LEU A 360 21.53 -6.90 10.05
N THR A 361 20.65 -7.32 10.96
CA THR A 361 20.45 -8.75 11.23
C THR A 361 19.45 -9.32 10.23
N PHE A 362 19.84 -10.34 9.49
CA PHE A 362 18.94 -11.14 8.67
C PHE A 362 18.88 -12.55 9.28
N ALA A 363 17.73 -12.88 9.87
CA ALA A 363 17.52 -14.15 10.55
C ALA A 363 16.37 -14.90 9.90
N PHE A 364 16.55 -16.19 9.70
CA PHE A 364 15.48 -17.08 9.25
C PHE A 364 15.48 -18.38 10.06
N GLN A 365 14.29 -18.90 10.31
CA GLN A 365 14.05 -20.07 11.15
C GLN A 365 13.02 -21.00 10.50
N ASN A 366 13.19 -22.30 10.77
CA ASN A 366 12.33 -23.39 10.29
C ASN A 366 12.13 -23.37 8.76
N GLN A 367 13.23 -23.20 8.03
CA GLN A 367 13.27 -23.19 6.57
C GLN A 367 13.84 -24.49 6.01
N ASP A 368 13.59 -24.80 4.75
CA ASP A 368 14.13 -26.03 4.16
C ASP A 368 15.13 -25.74 3.05
N LYS A 369 14.93 -24.63 2.34
CA LYS A 369 15.75 -24.30 1.19
C LYS A 369 16.00 -22.79 1.09
N ILE A 370 17.24 -22.47 0.74
CA ILE A 370 17.67 -21.12 0.36
C ILE A 370 18.29 -21.21 -1.02
N GLU A 371 17.76 -20.43 -1.95
CA GLU A 371 18.32 -20.26 -3.28
C GLU A 371 18.91 -18.86 -3.42
N ALA A 372 20.15 -18.79 -3.91
CA ALA A 372 20.83 -17.52 -4.14
C ALA A 372 21.32 -17.44 -5.59
N TYR A 373 21.01 -16.30 -6.20
CA TYR A 373 21.22 -16.03 -7.61
C TYR A 373 22.19 -14.86 -7.78
N SER A 374 23.14 -14.96 -8.71
CA SER A 374 24.13 -13.88 -8.96
C SER A 374 23.48 -12.63 -9.54
N ASP A 375 22.43 -12.82 -10.31
CA ASP A 375 21.52 -11.81 -10.82
C ASP A 375 20.07 -12.25 -10.53
N TYR A 376 19.07 -11.70 -11.21
CA TYR A 376 17.69 -12.07 -10.97
C TYR A 376 17.31 -13.50 -11.44
N ASN A 377 18.02 -14.04 -12.44
CA ASN A 377 17.65 -15.25 -13.17
C ASN A 377 18.68 -16.39 -13.09
N THR A 378 19.92 -16.11 -12.70
CA THR A 378 21.02 -17.09 -12.72
C THR A 378 21.27 -17.68 -11.33
N LEU A 379 20.79 -18.91 -11.09
CA LEU A 379 21.02 -19.63 -9.83
C LEU A 379 22.51 -19.93 -9.66
N THR A 380 23.06 -19.54 -8.51
CA THR A 380 24.49 -19.71 -8.19
C THR A 380 24.71 -20.76 -7.12
N LYS A 381 23.86 -20.74 -6.09
CA LYS A 381 23.96 -21.59 -4.91
C LYS A 381 22.57 -21.97 -4.41
N GLU A 382 22.48 -23.17 -3.87
CA GLU A 382 21.32 -23.68 -3.15
C GLU A 382 21.82 -24.37 -1.90
N TRP A 383 21.15 -24.14 -0.77
CA TRP A 383 21.47 -24.79 0.50
C TRP A 383 20.20 -25.28 1.18
N SER A 384 20.32 -26.40 1.88
CA SER A 384 19.29 -26.88 2.81
C SER A 384 19.63 -26.40 4.23
N VAL A 385 18.98 -25.32 4.67
CA VAL A 385 19.30 -24.65 5.93
C VAL A 385 18.03 -24.43 6.76
N THR A 386 17.97 -25.06 7.93
CA THR A 386 16.85 -24.91 8.87
C THR A 386 16.80 -23.55 9.54
N GLU A 387 17.96 -23.07 9.96
CA GLU A 387 18.09 -21.78 10.59
C GLU A 387 19.44 -21.16 10.25
N ALA A 388 19.44 -19.85 10.07
CA ALA A 388 20.67 -19.08 10.17
C ALA A 388 20.38 -17.65 10.60
N THR A 389 21.40 -17.04 11.17
CA THR A 389 21.46 -15.60 11.40
C THR A 389 22.68 -15.03 10.71
N THR A 390 22.47 -14.02 9.87
CA THR A 390 23.55 -13.32 9.17
C THR A 390 23.57 -11.85 9.55
N SER A 391 24.76 -11.31 9.76
CA SER A 391 24.99 -9.89 9.93
C SER A 391 25.44 -9.27 8.60
N ILE A 392 24.75 -8.22 8.16
CA ILE A 392 25.03 -7.53 6.89
C ILE A 392 25.47 -6.10 7.21
N ALA A 393 26.67 -5.72 6.77
CA ALA A 393 27.18 -4.36 6.90
C ALA A 393 27.77 -3.90 5.58
N ASN A 394 27.42 -2.69 5.14
CA ASN A 394 27.82 -2.13 3.86
C ASN A 394 27.65 -3.14 2.71
N GLY A 395 26.50 -3.81 2.67
CA GLY A 395 26.11 -4.75 1.62
C GLY A 395 26.94 -6.02 1.56
N SER A 396 27.77 -6.29 2.56
CA SER A 396 28.55 -7.52 2.68
C SER A 396 28.18 -8.30 3.93
N THR A 397 28.27 -9.62 3.84
CA THR A 397 28.14 -10.51 5.00
C THR A 397 29.35 -10.34 5.93
N GLN A 398 29.11 -10.04 7.21
CA GLN A 398 30.16 -9.92 8.23
C GLN A 398 30.31 -11.19 9.07
N SER A 399 29.20 -11.83 9.38
CA SER A 399 29.15 -13.07 10.14
C SER A 399 27.92 -13.86 9.73
N VAL A 400 28.06 -15.18 9.68
CA VAL A 400 26.96 -16.12 9.48
C VAL A 400 27.02 -17.11 10.64
N ASP A 401 25.88 -17.34 11.26
CA ASP A 401 25.68 -18.36 12.28
C ASP A 401 24.65 -19.36 11.75
N SER A 402 25.11 -20.57 11.45
CA SER A 402 24.31 -21.69 10.97
C SER A 402 24.97 -23.01 11.34
N ALA A 403 24.17 -24.07 11.49
CA ALA A 403 24.69 -25.44 11.61
C ALA A 403 25.30 -25.97 10.29
N VAL A 404 25.04 -25.32 9.16
CA VAL A 404 25.50 -25.74 7.84
C VAL A 404 26.83 -25.06 7.50
N ALA A 405 27.92 -25.83 7.54
CA ALA A 405 29.28 -25.29 7.47
C ALA A 405 29.62 -24.62 6.12
N ASP A 406 29.16 -25.18 5.00
CA ASP A 406 29.37 -24.58 3.68
C ASP A 406 28.62 -23.25 3.56
N PHE A 407 27.38 -23.16 4.03
CA PHE A 407 26.60 -21.92 4.11
C PHE A 407 27.38 -20.82 4.86
N ASN A 408 27.96 -21.14 6.03
CA ASN A 408 28.77 -20.18 6.79
C ASN A 408 29.98 -19.66 5.99
N SER A 409 30.62 -20.52 5.20
CA SER A 409 31.82 -20.18 4.43
C SER A 409 31.53 -19.51 3.09
N GLU A 410 30.37 -19.78 2.49
CA GLU A 410 30.04 -19.39 1.12
C GLU A 410 29.00 -18.27 1.01
N PHE A 411 28.13 -18.09 2.02
CA PHE A 411 27.06 -17.11 1.95
C PHE A 411 27.57 -15.67 2.10
N GLN A 412 27.57 -14.95 0.98
CA GLN A 412 28.10 -13.60 0.87
C GLN A 412 27.11 -12.73 0.09
N VAL A 413 26.27 -11.97 0.79
CA VAL A 413 25.13 -11.26 0.19
C VAL A 413 25.51 -10.27 -0.92
N GLN A 414 26.75 -9.75 -0.90
CA GLN A 414 27.29 -8.89 -1.95
C GLN A 414 27.38 -9.60 -3.31
N ASN A 415 27.36 -10.93 -3.34
CA ASN A 415 27.46 -11.73 -4.55
C ASN A 415 26.09 -12.02 -5.20
N PHE A 416 24.98 -11.63 -4.55
CA PHE A 416 23.65 -12.07 -4.94
C PHE A 416 22.73 -10.92 -5.33
N GLY A 417 22.12 -11.05 -6.51
CA GLY A 417 21.06 -10.18 -7.01
C GLY A 417 19.67 -10.64 -6.60
N ARG A 418 19.50 -11.91 -6.19
CA ARG A 418 18.23 -12.43 -5.67
C ARG A 418 18.46 -13.53 -4.64
N ILE A 419 17.62 -13.56 -3.61
CA ILE A 419 17.60 -14.56 -2.55
C ILE A 419 16.15 -15.01 -2.39
N ILE A 420 15.92 -16.31 -2.41
CA ILE A 420 14.61 -16.93 -2.15
C ILE A 420 14.77 -17.89 -0.98
N ILE A 421 13.85 -17.81 -0.03
CA ILE A 421 13.74 -18.70 1.13
C ILE A 421 12.38 -19.36 1.06
N THR A 422 12.34 -20.70 1.14
CA THR A 422 11.08 -21.47 1.05
C THR A 422 11.03 -22.59 2.08
N GLN A 423 9.83 -22.88 2.57
CA GLN A 423 9.49 -24.20 3.10
C GLN A 423 9.12 -25.19 1.96
N PRO A 424 9.19 -26.51 2.18
CA PRO A 424 8.67 -27.47 1.23
C PRO A 424 7.15 -27.40 1.23
N THR A 425 6.56 -27.50 0.05
CA THR A 425 5.21 -28.03 -0.08
C THR A 425 5.18 -29.44 0.51
N THR A 426 4.51 -29.61 1.64
CA THR A 426 4.20 -30.93 2.22
C THR A 426 3.04 -31.60 1.50
#